data_AF-A0A7J7KAP9-F1
#
_entry.id   AF-A0A7J7KAP9-F1
#
_cell.length_a   1.000
_cell.length_b   1.000
_cell.length_c   1.000
_cell.angle_alpha   90.00
_cell.angle_beta   90.00
_cell.angle_gamma   90.00
#
_symmetry.space_group_name_H-M   'P 1'
#
loop_
_entity.id
_entity.type
_entity.pdbx_description
1 polymer ?
#
loop_
_entity_poly.entity_id
_entity_poly.type
_entity_poly.pdbx_seq_one_letter_code
_entity_poly.pdbx_strand_id
1 'polypeptide(L)'
;MLPALLLLLPFLCHKTVAQSTEQPSVQFEPLKQSDFIKAQAYLKWLINNRTENGTTSFNAGFIRLAFHDCVGGCDGCLNIRNPSNAGLNFYKTPLDLMYKEFIFPMMSRADWYALAGYTAVEVAAKQTSCTGRVCVPPMNFKWGRKDCLNESRLFRQFPGSNSDPRETIRRTFRMNLLEITALMGAHTLGKNHGLGISWVKNETSFDNQYYKDMINSTLAWRKGARPGVDINIWSHGKTGSNVMLTSDFFMGFDVGTGFIGCNNNPIANCDKSSTFSAVRPCFVFQVILTFHSASMIVLIGNNFSYIRVTL
;
A
#
# COMPACT_ATOMS: atom_id res chain seq x y z
N MET A 1 69.88 43.58 19.64
CA MET A 1 68.98 44.67 20.07
C MET A 1 68.24 45.13 18.82
N LEU A 2 66.91 45.08 18.65
CA LEU A 2 65.74 44.61 19.40
C LEU A 2 64.66 44.23 18.33
N PRO A 3 63.65 43.40 18.63
CA PRO A 3 62.92 42.57 17.66
C PRO A 3 61.45 42.97 17.34
N ALA A 4 60.87 42.14 16.47
CA ALA A 4 59.52 42.00 15.93
C ALA A 4 58.29 42.42 16.78
N LEU A 5 57.25 42.91 16.09
CA LEU A 5 55.90 43.07 16.61
C LEU A 5 54.89 42.37 15.68
N LEU A 6 54.17 41.39 16.24
CA LEU A 6 53.13 40.58 15.62
C LEU A 6 51.86 40.71 16.48
N LEU A 7 50.73 41.01 15.82
CA LEU A 7 49.32 40.71 16.15
C LEU A 7 48.72 41.08 17.52
N LEU A 8 47.55 41.74 17.49
CA LEU A 8 46.30 41.35 18.18
C LEU A 8 45.15 42.28 17.71
N LEU A 9 44.15 41.72 17.01
CA LEU A 9 42.88 42.39 16.68
C LEU A 9 41.78 41.91 17.65
N PRO A 10 40.94 42.79 18.21
CA PRO A 10 39.83 42.40 19.06
C PRO A 10 38.56 42.08 18.25
N PHE A 11 37.77 41.18 18.85
CA PHE A 11 36.45 40.70 18.48
C PHE A 11 35.37 41.80 18.31
N LEU A 12 34.26 41.40 17.66
CA LEU A 12 32.91 42.01 17.50
C LEU A 12 32.64 42.41 16.04
N CYS A 13 31.60 42.00 15.31
CA CYS A 13 30.35 41.32 15.63
C CYS A 13 29.88 40.67 14.30
N HIS A 14 29.83 39.34 14.20
CA HIS A 14 29.10 38.66 13.12
C HIS A 14 27.66 38.45 13.59
N LYS A 15 26.71 39.11 12.93
CA LYS A 15 25.30 38.70 13.00
C LYS A 15 25.22 37.27 12.48
N THR A 16 25.02 36.31 13.38
CA THR A 16 24.54 34.98 13.01
C THR A 16 23.15 35.14 12.42
N VAL A 17 23.06 35.02 11.10
CA VAL A 17 21.79 34.71 10.44
C VAL A 17 21.44 33.29 10.87
N ALA A 18 20.54 33.17 11.84
CA ALA A 18 19.84 31.92 12.07
C ALA A 18 19.00 31.64 10.82
N GLN A 19 19.48 30.72 9.98
CA GLN A 19 18.72 30.19 8.85
C GLN A 19 17.64 29.25 9.42
N SER A 20 16.49 29.81 9.78
CA SER A 20 15.25 29.05 9.83
C SER A 20 14.73 28.92 8.39
N THR A 21 15.18 27.91 7.66
CA THR A 21 14.59 27.60 6.36
C THR A 21 13.33 26.74 6.56
N GLU A 22 12.25 27.36 7.05
CA GLU A 22 10.92 26.86 6.70
C GLU A 22 10.71 27.22 5.22
N GLN A 23 10.80 26.22 4.35
CA GLN A 23 10.41 26.38 2.96
C GLN A 23 8.91 26.72 2.95
N PRO A 24 8.47 27.81 2.30
CA PRO A 24 7.05 28.18 2.30
C PRO A 24 6.24 27.02 1.71
N SER A 25 5.25 26.54 2.46
CA SER A 25 4.37 25.47 1.98
C SER A 25 3.68 25.94 0.71
N VAL A 26 3.95 25.27 -0.42
CA VAL A 26 3.26 25.56 -1.69
C VAL A 26 1.77 25.36 -1.47
N GLN A 27 0.99 26.43 -1.63
CA GLN A 27 -0.46 26.36 -1.57
C GLN A 27 -0.99 26.01 -2.95
N PHE A 28 -1.61 24.84 -3.08
CA PHE A 28 -2.22 24.38 -4.32
C PHE A 28 -3.63 24.97 -4.46
N GLU A 29 -3.94 25.45 -5.67
CA GLU A 29 -5.32 25.80 -6.02
C GLU A 29 -6.22 24.56 -6.00
N PRO A 30 -7.55 24.71 -5.83
CA PRO A 30 -8.47 23.59 -5.93
C PRO A 30 -8.30 22.82 -7.24
N LEU A 31 -8.12 21.50 -7.15
CA LEU A 31 -7.93 20.65 -8.31
C LEU A 31 -9.14 20.73 -9.26
N LYS A 32 -8.91 21.16 -10.50
CA LYS A 32 -9.95 21.21 -11.53
C LYS A 32 -10.23 19.80 -12.06
N GLN A 33 -11.46 19.56 -12.52
CA GLN A 33 -11.82 18.28 -13.10
C GLN A 33 -10.97 17.93 -14.35
N SER A 34 -10.63 18.92 -15.17
CA SER A 34 -9.75 18.74 -16.33
C SER A 34 -8.35 18.28 -15.94
N ASP A 35 -7.83 18.85 -14.85
CA ASP A 35 -6.51 18.55 -14.30
C ASP A 35 -6.48 17.14 -13.71
N PHE A 36 -7.53 16.76 -12.97
CA PHE A 36 -7.72 15.39 -12.50
C PHE A 36 -7.72 14.37 -13.67
N ILE A 37 -8.50 14.64 -14.73
CA ILE A 37 -8.57 13.76 -15.91
C ILE A 37 -7.20 13.64 -16.59
N LYS A 38 -6.48 14.75 -16.74
CA LYS A 38 -5.14 14.78 -17.35
C LYS A 38 -4.13 13.99 -16.51
N ALA A 39 -4.07 14.24 -15.20
CA ALA A 39 -3.20 13.51 -14.28
C ALA A 39 -3.49 12.00 -14.30
N GLN A 40 -4.77 11.63 -14.30
CA GLN A 40 -5.18 10.24 -14.38
C GLN A 40 -4.79 9.57 -15.71
N ALA A 41 -4.84 10.29 -16.83
CA ALA A 41 -4.41 9.78 -18.13
C ALA A 41 -2.90 9.44 -18.15
N TYR A 42 -2.07 10.27 -17.52
CA TYR A 42 -0.64 9.98 -17.36
C TYR A 42 -0.37 8.73 -16.54
N LEU A 43 -1.10 8.52 -15.44
CA LEU A 43 -0.97 7.30 -14.63
C LEU A 43 -1.41 6.05 -15.39
N LYS A 44 -2.54 6.13 -16.11
CA LYS A 44 -3.00 5.04 -17.00
C LYS A 44 -1.94 4.71 -18.05
N TRP A 45 -1.30 5.73 -18.63
CA TRP A 45 -0.21 5.53 -19.57
C TRP A 45 1.00 4.82 -18.92
N LEU A 46 1.43 5.25 -17.72
CA LEU A 46 2.53 4.59 -16.99
C LEU A 46 2.21 3.12 -16.72
N ILE A 47 1.02 2.84 -16.20
CA ILE A 47 0.56 1.49 -15.85
C ILE A 47 0.58 0.58 -17.09
N ASN A 48 0.06 1.07 -18.22
CA ASN A 48 -0.11 0.25 -19.42
C ASN A 48 1.19 0.08 -20.23
N ASN A 49 2.14 1.02 -20.13
CA ASN A 49 3.36 1.00 -20.94
C ASN A 49 4.61 0.55 -20.19
N ARG A 50 4.52 0.33 -18.88
CA ARG A 50 5.62 -0.24 -18.09
C ARG A 50 5.20 -1.57 -17.49
N THR A 51 5.19 -2.61 -18.30
CA THR A 51 5.21 -4.00 -17.83
C THR A 51 6.60 -4.56 -18.08
N GLU A 52 7.41 -4.74 -17.04
CA GLU A 52 8.68 -5.45 -17.21
C GLU A 52 8.39 -6.94 -17.43
N ASN A 53 8.80 -7.46 -18.59
CA ASN A 53 8.90 -8.88 -18.93
C ASN A 53 7.71 -9.77 -18.50
N GLY A 54 6.50 -9.20 -18.40
CA GLY A 54 5.31 -9.88 -17.93
C GLY A 54 5.32 -10.28 -16.45
N THR A 55 6.31 -9.88 -15.65
CA THR A 55 6.45 -10.30 -14.24
C THR A 55 6.11 -9.20 -13.23
N THR A 56 6.27 -7.93 -13.57
CA THR A 56 6.07 -6.80 -12.64
C THR A 56 4.78 -6.03 -12.96
N SER A 57 3.83 -6.02 -12.03
CA SER A 57 2.55 -5.30 -12.16
C SER A 57 2.64 -3.89 -11.54
N PHE A 58 2.62 -2.86 -12.38
CA PHE A 58 2.56 -1.46 -11.91
C PHE A 58 1.25 -1.15 -11.16
N ASN A 59 0.16 -1.89 -11.44
CA ASN A 59 -1.07 -1.79 -10.65
C ASN A 59 -0.79 -2.13 -9.18
N ALA A 60 -0.27 -3.34 -8.92
CA ALA A 60 0.06 -3.78 -7.57
C ALA A 60 1.15 -2.90 -6.93
N GLY A 61 2.14 -2.47 -7.72
CA GLY A 61 3.22 -1.59 -7.30
C GLY A 61 2.73 -0.22 -6.79
N PHE A 62 1.84 0.43 -7.52
CA PHE A 62 1.27 1.72 -7.13
C PHE A 62 0.31 1.61 -5.96
N ILE A 63 -0.47 0.53 -5.87
CA ILE A 63 -1.30 0.24 -4.69
C ILE A 63 -0.43 0.10 -3.44
N ARG A 64 0.66 -0.71 -3.53
CA ARG A 64 1.62 -0.87 -2.44
C ARG A 64 2.28 0.47 -2.10
N LEU A 65 2.74 1.24 -3.09
CA LEU A 65 3.37 2.53 -2.85
C LEU A 65 2.45 3.48 -2.08
N ALA A 66 1.18 3.60 -2.51
CA ALA A 66 0.21 4.47 -1.85
C ALA A 66 -0.11 4.00 -0.42
N PHE A 67 -0.26 2.69 -0.18
CA PHE A 67 -0.42 2.15 1.18
C PHE A 67 0.78 2.50 2.07
N HIS A 68 2.00 2.28 1.57
CA HIS A 68 3.22 2.52 2.35
C HIS A 68 3.46 4.02 2.62
N ASP A 69 3.12 4.90 1.67
CA ASP A 69 3.10 6.35 1.90
C ASP A 69 2.11 6.72 3.02
N CYS A 70 0.95 6.07 3.04
CA CYS A 70 -0.07 6.29 4.05
C CYS A 70 0.29 5.74 5.44
N VAL A 71 1.09 4.67 5.55
CA VAL A 71 1.72 4.30 6.83
C VAL A 71 2.66 5.42 7.33
N GLY A 72 3.24 6.19 6.40
CA GLY A 72 4.08 7.37 6.67
C GLY A 72 3.30 8.62 7.08
N GLY A 73 2.06 8.77 6.63
CA GLY A 73 1.21 9.95 6.82
C GLY A 73 0.45 10.41 5.57
N CYS A 74 0.55 9.69 4.45
CA CYS A 74 -0.04 10.06 3.15
C CYS A 74 0.45 11.45 2.67
N ASP A 75 1.73 11.75 2.85
CA ASP A 75 2.32 13.07 2.67
C ASP A 75 3.29 13.13 1.47
N GLY A 76 3.26 12.10 0.61
CA GLY A 76 4.08 12.02 -0.59
C GLY A 76 5.57 11.80 -0.29
N CYS A 77 5.92 11.30 0.90
CA CYS A 77 7.29 11.18 1.38
C CYS A 77 7.61 9.77 1.86
N LEU A 78 7.71 8.88 0.89
CA LEU A 78 8.08 7.50 1.14
C LEU A 78 9.58 7.37 1.53
N ASN A 79 9.84 7.01 2.79
CA ASN A 79 11.20 6.71 3.28
C ASN A 79 11.73 5.40 2.66
N ILE A 80 12.48 5.49 1.57
CA ILE A 80 13.05 4.33 0.86
C ILE A 80 14.10 3.58 1.70
N ARG A 81 14.64 4.18 2.78
CA ARG A 81 15.59 3.50 3.68
C ARG A 81 14.92 2.54 4.66
N ASN A 82 13.60 2.60 4.82
CA ASN A 82 12.87 1.61 5.61
C ASN A 82 12.89 0.26 4.86
N PRO A 83 13.37 -0.85 5.46
CA PRO A 83 13.39 -2.16 4.81
C PRO A 83 12.01 -2.62 4.30
N SER A 84 10.92 -2.21 4.95
CA SER A 84 9.55 -2.51 4.52
C SER A 84 9.21 -1.88 3.16
N ASN A 85 9.92 -0.81 2.78
CA ASN A 85 9.77 -0.10 1.51
C ASN A 85 10.72 -0.62 0.42
N ALA A 86 11.45 -1.72 0.67
CA ALA A 86 12.35 -2.31 -0.31
C ALA A 86 11.64 -2.56 -1.66
N GLY A 87 12.31 -2.21 -2.75
CA GLY A 87 11.80 -2.31 -4.11
C GLY A 87 10.80 -1.23 -4.52
N LEU A 88 10.27 -0.39 -3.61
CA LEU A 88 9.32 0.68 -3.99
C LEU A 88 9.96 1.79 -4.82
N ASN A 89 11.28 1.95 -4.76
CA ASN A 89 12.00 2.95 -5.56
C ASN A 89 11.78 2.75 -7.07
N PHE A 90 11.58 1.50 -7.50
CA PHE A 90 11.26 1.15 -8.89
C PHE A 90 9.96 1.82 -9.38
N TYR A 91 8.94 1.91 -8.53
CA TYR A 91 7.67 2.58 -8.84
C TYR A 91 7.70 4.08 -8.52
N LYS A 92 8.41 4.47 -7.45
CA LYS A 92 8.54 5.86 -7.01
C LYS A 92 9.26 6.73 -8.04
N THR A 93 10.36 6.23 -8.61
CA THR A 93 11.19 6.98 -9.57
C THR A 93 10.40 7.51 -10.77
N PRO A 94 9.64 6.69 -11.54
CA PRO A 94 8.85 7.20 -12.66
C PRO A 94 7.72 8.14 -12.22
N LEU A 95 7.12 7.93 -11.04
CA LEU A 95 6.11 8.86 -10.49
C LEU A 95 6.73 10.23 -10.16
N ASP A 96 7.93 10.25 -9.57
CA ASP A 96 8.62 11.49 -9.21
C ASP A 96 9.08 12.27 -10.44
N LEU A 97 9.56 11.57 -11.47
CA LEU A 97 9.92 12.19 -12.74
C LEU A 97 8.70 12.83 -13.40
N MET A 98 7.59 12.09 -13.54
CA MET A 98 6.38 12.66 -14.11
C MET A 98 5.79 13.77 -13.26
N TYR A 99 5.92 13.68 -11.94
CA TYR A 99 5.48 14.73 -11.04
C TYR A 99 6.17 16.06 -11.35
N LYS A 100 7.51 16.04 -11.41
CA LYS A 100 8.31 17.24 -11.68
C LYS A 100 8.05 17.84 -13.07
N GLU A 101 7.90 16.99 -14.08
CA GLU A 101 7.82 17.44 -15.48
C GLU A 101 6.41 17.86 -15.91
N PHE A 102 5.36 17.19 -15.42
CA PHE A 102 4.01 17.32 -16.00
C PHE A 102 2.90 17.61 -15.00
N ILE A 103 3.11 17.31 -13.72
CA ILE A 103 2.08 17.41 -12.70
C ILE A 103 2.28 18.63 -11.81
N PHE A 104 3.48 18.96 -11.39
CA PHE A 104 3.71 20.18 -10.63
C PHE A 104 3.46 21.42 -11.52
N PRO A 105 2.75 22.47 -11.06
CA PRO A 105 2.14 22.68 -9.74
C PRO A 105 0.63 22.36 -9.66
N MET A 106 0.10 21.48 -10.52
CA MET A 106 -1.33 21.12 -10.62
C MET A 106 -1.90 20.49 -9.33
N MET A 107 -1.12 19.66 -8.64
CA MET A 107 -1.47 19.01 -7.38
C MET A 107 -0.22 18.72 -6.56
N SER A 108 -0.39 18.38 -5.29
CA SER A 108 0.71 17.94 -4.42
C SER A 108 1.24 16.56 -4.82
N ARG A 109 2.49 16.26 -4.47
CA ARG A 109 3.08 14.92 -4.65
C ARG A 109 2.33 13.88 -3.82
N ALA A 110 1.85 14.27 -2.64
CA ALA A 110 0.99 13.46 -1.79
C ALA A 110 -0.31 13.05 -2.50
N ASP A 111 -1.00 14.00 -3.15
CA ASP A 111 -2.18 13.71 -3.96
C ASP A 111 -1.83 12.88 -5.20
N TRP A 112 -0.68 13.12 -5.82
CA TRP A 112 -0.21 12.34 -6.96
C TRP A 112 0.03 10.86 -6.63
N TYR A 113 0.68 10.56 -5.49
CA TYR A 113 0.88 9.18 -5.02
C TYR A 113 -0.44 8.50 -4.67
N ALA A 114 -1.35 9.20 -3.99
CA ALA A 114 -2.68 8.70 -3.70
C ALA A 114 -3.48 8.42 -4.99
N LEU A 115 -3.37 9.30 -5.99
CA LEU A 115 -4.02 9.15 -7.29
C LEU A 115 -3.42 7.96 -8.08
N ALA A 116 -2.13 7.67 -7.92
CA ALA A 116 -1.49 6.51 -8.52
C ALA A 116 -2.11 5.20 -8.02
N GLY A 117 -2.27 5.04 -6.71
CA GLY A 117 -2.95 3.88 -6.11
C GLY A 117 -4.41 3.78 -6.53
N TYR A 118 -5.13 4.89 -6.50
CA TYR A 118 -6.52 4.98 -6.99
C TYR A 118 -6.65 4.52 -8.45
N THR A 119 -5.79 5.03 -9.33
CA THR A 119 -5.83 4.75 -10.77
C THR A 119 -5.45 3.30 -11.06
N ALA A 120 -4.50 2.75 -10.31
CA ALA A 120 -4.13 1.34 -10.39
C ALA A 120 -5.29 0.40 -10.08
N VAL A 121 -6.09 0.72 -9.05
CA VAL A 121 -7.32 -0.03 -8.73
C VAL A 121 -8.33 0.06 -9.88
N GLU A 122 -8.57 1.27 -10.43
CA GLU A 122 -9.48 1.42 -11.57
C GLU A 122 -9.05 0.60 -12.79
N VAL A 123 -7.75 0.56 -13.08
CA VAL A 123 -7.22 -0.20 -14.23
C VAL A 123 -7.33 -1.70 -13.98
N ALA A 124 -6.89 -2.20 -12.82
CA ALA A 124 -6.94 -3.63 -12.48
C ALA A 124 -8.38 -4.17 -12.43
N ALA A 125 -9.32 -3.35 -11.96
CA ALA A 125 -10.72 -3.71 -11.97
C ALA A 125 -11.33 -3.85 -13.37
N LYS A 126 -10.94 -2.98 -14.32
CA LYS A 126 -11.39 -3.10 -15.72
C LYS A 126 -10.87 -4.36 -16.40
N GLN A 127 -9.78 -4.94 -15.90
CA GLN A 127 -9.24 -6.21 -16.37
C GLN A 127 -9.99 -7.42 -15.80
N THR A 128 -10.87 -7.21 -14.82
CA THR A 128 -11.64 -8.27 -14.17
C THR A 128 -12.92 -8.54 -14.95
N SER A 129 -13.19 -9.82 -15.25
CA SER A 129 -14.44 -10.26 -15.86
C SER A 129 -15.58 -10.23 -14.83
N CYS A 130 -16.23 -9.08 -14.68
CA CYS A 130 -17.41 -8.97 -13.83
C CYS A 130 -18.66 -9.34 -14.62
N THR A 131 -19.48 -10.21 -14.03
CA THR A 131 -20.78 -10.63 -14.58
C THR A 131 -21.94 -9.72 -14.13
N GLY A 132 -21.67 -8.69 -13.33
CA GLY A 132 -22.66 -7.71 -12.82
C GLY A 132 -22.50 -6.31 -13.43
N ARG A 133 -23.50 -5.43 -13.22
CA ARG A 133 -23.55 -4.06 -13.80
C ARG A 133 -22.46 -3.10 -13.27
N VAL A 134 -21.84 -3.39 -12.13
CA VAL A 134 -20.78 -2.55 -11.54
C VAL A 134 -19.67 -3.45 -11.01
N CYS A 135 -18.49 -3.44 -11.65
CA CYS A 135 -17.27 -4.03 -11.09
C CYS A 135 -16.87 -3.24 -9.85
N VAL A 136 -16.45 -1.99 -10.09
CA VAL A 136 -15.96 -1.06 -9.08
C VAL A 136 -17.01 0.00 -8.84
N PRO A 137 -17.49 0.21 -7.59
CA PRO A 137 -18.26 1.40 -7.25
C PRO A 137 -17.59 2.66 -7.79
N PRO A 138 -18.37 3.67 -8.21
CA PRO A 138 -17.86 5.01 -8.39
C PRO A 138 -17.06 5.43 -7.16
N MET A 139 -15.75 5.60 -7.35
CA MET A 139 -14.85 6.04 -6.30
C MET A 139 -14.71 7.56 -6.39
N ASN A 140 -14.92 8.27 -5.28
CA ASN A 140 -14.71 9.71 -5.25
C ASN A 140 -13.29 9.99 -4.74
N PHE A 141 -12.37 10.30 -5.65
CA PHE A 141 -11.03 10.76 -5.25
C PHE A 141 -11.14 12.09 -4.50
N LYS A 142 -10.43 12.19 -3.37
CA LYS A 142 -10.33 13.42 -2.57
C LYS A 142 -8.89 13.89 -2.57
N TRP A 143 -8.72 15.18 -2.79
CA TRP A 143 -7.44 15.87 -2.86
C TRP A 143 -7.31 16.89 -1.72
N GLY A 144 -6.17 17.57 -1.65
CA GLY A 144 -5.81 18.55 -0.63
C GLY A 144 -4.75 18.05 0.35
N ARG A 145 -4.07 16.93 0.06
CA ARG A 145 -2.96 16.47 0.87
C ARG A 145 -1.80 17.45 0.76
N LYS A 146 -1.12 17.68 1.86
CA LYS A 146 0.09 18.52 1.88
C LYS A 146 1.31 17.65 1.69
N ASP A 147 2.21 18.10 0.84
CA ASP A 147 3.53 17.48 0.74
C ASP A 147 4.26 17.64 2.06
N CYS A 148 4.99 16.60 2.47
CA CYS A 148 5.89 16.73 3.59
C CYS A 148 6.97 17.79 3.30
N LEU A 149 7.42 18.50 4.33
CA LEU A 149 8.49 19.49 4.20
C LEU A 149 9.86 18.83 3.94
N ASN A 150 10.10 17.68 4.56
CA ASN A 150 11.32 16.88 4.42
C ASN A 150 10.95 15.40 4.47
N GLU A 151 11.59 14.55 3.65
CA GLU A 151 11.38 13.10 3.72
C GLU A 151 11.61 12.63 5.16
N SER A 152 10.52 12.29 5.85
CA SER A 152 10.57 11.89 7.24
C SER A 152 11.42 10.63 7.35
N ARG A 153 12.55 10.73 8.05
CA ARG A 153 13.43 9.57 8.32
C ARG A 153 12.86 8.62 9.37
N LEU A 154 11.65 8.90 9.89
CA LEU A 154 11.04 8.07 10.90
C LEU A 154 10.78 6.67 10.32
N PHE A 155 11.37 5.67 10.97
CA PHE A 155 11.10 4.27 10.66
C PHE A 155 9.73 3.93 11.24
N ARG A 156 8.73 3.85 10.36
CA ARG A 156 7.39 3.37 10.72
C ARG A 156 7.36 1.85 10.78
N GLN A 157 6.62 1.33 11.75
CA GLN A 157 6.40 -0.10 11.93
C GLN A 157 5.30 -0.59 10.98
N PHE A 158 5.60 -1.66 10.25
CA PHE A 158 4.63 -2.38 9.42
C PHE A 158 4.25 -3.70 10.11
N PRO A 159 3.08 -4.27 9.82
CA PRO A 159 2.77 -5.64 10.24
C PRO A 159 3.84 -6.62 9.75
N GLY A 160 4.31 -7.50 10.64
CA GLY A 160 5.23 -8.57 10.28
C GLY A 160 4.53 -9.73 9.58
N SER A 161 5.21 -10.41 8.66
CA SER A 161 4.65 -11.54 7.88
C SER A 161 4.16 -12.72 8.73
N ASN A 162 4.68 -12.86 9.96
CA ASN A 162 4.33 -13.91 10.92
C ASN A 162 3.34 -13.44 12.00
N SER A 163 2.91 -12.18 11.95
CA SER A 163 2.13 -11.54 13.01
C SER A 163 0.72 -11.22 12.53
N ASP A 164 -0.20 -11.11 13.49
CA ASP A 164 -1.54 -10.63 13.24
C ASP A 164 -1.49 -9.14 12.84
N PRO A 165 -1.93 -8.77 11.62
CA PRO A 165 -1.84 -7.39 11.16
C PRO A 165 -2.93 -6.50 11.73
N ARG A 166 -4.00 -7.06 12.32
CA ARG A 166 -5.22 -6.33 12.67
C ARG A 166 -4.96 -5.19 13.64
N GLU A 167 -4.22 -5.43 14.71
CA GLU A 167 -3.96 -4.40 15.71
C GLU A 167 -3.04 -3.29 15.18
N THR A 168 -2.01 -3.65 14.42
CA THR A 168 -1.11 -2.66 13.80
C THR A 168 -1.86 -1.77 12.82
N ILE A 169 -2.69 -2.35 11.93
CA ILE A 169 -3.49 -1.59 10.96
C ILE A 169 -4.54 -0.74 11.69
N ARG A 170 -5.21 -1.28 12.72
CA ARG A 170 -6.18 -0.54 13.55
C ARG A 170 -5.53 0.68 14.21
N ARG A 171 -4.32 0.55 14.76
CA ARG A 171 -3.62 1.68 15.38
C ARG A 171 -3.17 2.72 14.36
N THR A 172 -2.65 2.27 13.22
CA THR A 172 -2.12 3.16 12.17
C THR A 172 -3.23 3.93 11.47
N PHE A 173 -4.32 3.25 11.10
CA PHE A 173 -5.36 3.81 10.24
C PHE A 173 -6.70 4.00 10.93
N ARG A 174 -6.87 3.59 12.19
CA ARG A 174 -8.15 3.66 12.92
C ARG A 174 -9.29 2.88 12.23
N MET A 175 -8.93 1.85 11.47
CA MET A 175 -9.88 1.00 10.77
C MET A 175 -10.51 -0.03 11.70
N ASN A 176 -11.79 -0.33 11.52
CA ASN A 176 -12.45 -1.48 12.15
C ASN A 176 -12.08 -2.80 11.44
N LEU A 177 -12.48 -3.93 12.03
CA LEU A 177 -12.14 -5.25 11.52
C LEU A 177 -12.66 -5.53 10.10
N LEU A 178 -13.81 -4.97 9.72
CA LEU A 178 -14.37 -5.14 8.38
C LEU A 178 -13.53 -4.37 7.33
N GLU A 179 -13.13 -3.14 7.65
CA GLU A 179 -12.24 -2.32 6.82
C GLU A 179 -10.85 -2.94 6.68
N ILE A 180 -10.28 -3.43 7.78
CA ILE A 180 -8.99 -4.13 7.77
C ILE A 180 -9.09 -5.39 6.91
N THR A 181 -10.16 -6.18 7.10
CA THR A 181 -10.36 -7.39 6.31
C THR A 181 -10.35 -7.03 4.86
N ALA A 182 -11.16 -6.05 4.45
CA ALA A 182 -11.22 -5.61 3.08
C ALA A 182 -9.88 -5.07 2.59
N LEU A 183 -9.18 -4.19 3.32
CA LEU A 183 -7.84 -3.70 2.95
C LEU A 183 -6.89 -4.83 2.54
N MET A 184 -6.88 -5.94 3.28
CA MET A 184 -6.04 -7.10 3.00
C MET A 184 -6.35 -7.77 1.64
N GLY A 185 -7.55 -7.59 1.10
CA GLY A 185 -7.96 -8.08 -0.22
C GLY A 185 -7.17 -7.46 -1.38
N ALA A 186 -6.45 -6.36 -1.15
CA ALA A 186 -5.48 -5.83 -2.12
C ALA A 186 -4.42 -6.87 -2.53
N HIS A 187 -4.14 -7.87 -1.68
CA HIS A 187 -3.27 -9.00 -2.01
C HIS A 187 -3.81 -9.92 -3.12
N THR A 188 -5.03 -9.71 -3.62
CA THR A 188 -5.46 -10.33 -4.88
C THR A 188 -4.65 -9.85 -6.08
N LEU A 189 -3.94 -8.72 -5.95
CA LEU A 189 -3.07 -8.17 -7.00
C LEU A 189 -1.59 -8.38 -6.68
N GLY A 190 -0.82 -8.66 -7.71
CA GLY A 190 0.62 -8.78 -7.68
C GLY A 190 1.12 -9.97 -6.88
N LYS A 191 2.35 -9.82 -6.38
CA LYS A 191 3.10 -10.86 -5.68
C LYS A 191 4.14 -10.23 -4.77
N ASN A 192 4.69 -11.02 -3.86
CA ASN A 192 5.87 -10.62 -3.11
C ASN A 192 7.12 -10.91 -3.95
N HIS A 193 7.76 -9.88 -4.49
CA HIS A 193 8.96 -10.04 -5.33
C HIS A 193 10.19 -10.56 -4.58
N GLY A 194 10.44 -10.11 -3.35
CA GLY A 194 11.58 -10.60 -2.56
C GLY A 194 11.48 -12.08 -2.23
N LEU A 195 10.25 -12.60 -2.22
CA LEU A 195 9.93 -14.00 -1.99
C LEU A 195 9.54 -14.74 -3.29
N GLY A 196 9.37 -14.09 -4.43
CA GLY A 196 8.83 -14.74 -5.64
C GLY A 196 7.58 -15.60 -5.38
N ILE A 197 6.68 -15.16 -4.49
CA ILE A 197 5.42 -15.85 -4.17
C ILE A 197 4.23 -15.00 -4.54
N SER A 198 3.23 -15.63 -5.12
CA SER A 198 1.98 -14.98 -5.53
C SER A 198 0.83 -15.47 -4.66
N TRP A 199 -0.03 -14.54 -4.23
CA TRP A 199 -1.20 -14.85 -3.41
C TRP A 199 -2.27 -15.61 -4.18
N VAL A 200 -2.43 -15.26 -5.45
CA VAL A 200 -3.39 -15.86 -6.38
C VAL A 200 -2.69 -16.12 -7.71
N LYS A 201 -3.26 -17.02 -8.52
CA LYS A 201 -2.72 -17.36 -9.84
C LYS A 201 -2.81 -16.19 -10.84
N ASN A 202 -3.89 -15.42 -10.77
CA ASN A 202 -4.13 -14.27 -11.64
C ASN A 202 -3.82 -12.96 -10.89
N GLU A 203 -2.58 -12.50 -10.99
CA GLU A 203 -2.03 -11.37 -10.23
C GLU A 203 -2.53 -9.98 -10.72
N THR A 204 -3.33 -9.91 -11.78
CA THR A 204 -3.73 -8.63 -12.40
C THR A 204 -5.21 -8.32 -12.27
N SER A 205 -6.02 -9.31 -11.92
CA SER A 205 -7.47 -9.13 -11.76
C SER A 205 -7.81 -8.72 -10.33
N PHE A 206 -8.51 -7.60 -10.22
CA PHE A 206 -9.00 -7.11 -8.95
C PHE A 206 -10.33 -7.75 -8.62
N ASP A 207 -10.25 -8.96 -8.09
CA ASP A 207 -11.38 -9.81 -7.75
C ASP A 207 -11.26 -10.36 -6.31
N ASN A 208 -12.02 -11.41 -6.03
CA ASN A 208 -12.11 -11.99 -4.70
C ASN A 208 -11.29 -13.27 -4.55
N GLN A 209 -10.47 -13.63 -5.54
CA GLN A 209 -9.79 -14.91 -5.58
C GLN A 209 -8.93 -15.14 -4.33
N TYR A 210 -8.33 -14.09 -3.78
CA TYR A 210 -7.60 -14.12 -2.52
C TYR A 210 -8.42 -14.75 -1.38
N TYR A 211 -9.63 -14.26 -1.12
CA TYR A 211 -10.49 -14.84 -0.09
C TYR A 211 -11.08 -16.18 -0.51
N LYS A 212 -11.40 -16.36 -1.80
CA LYS A 212 -11.92 -17.64 -2.30
C LYS A 212 -10.95 -18.76 -2.00
N ASP A 213 -9.66 -18.57 -2.29
CA ASP A 213 -8.62 -19.55 -2.01
C ASP A 213 -8.45 -19.76 -0.50
N MET A 214 -8.47 -18.68 0.30
CA MET A 214 -8.26 -18.75 1.76
C MET A 214 -9.21 -19.73 2.46
N ILE A 215 -10.49 -19.71 2.08
CA ILE A 215 -11.54 -20.52 2.73
C ILE A 215 -11.97 -21.74 1.92
N ASN A 216 -11.32 -22.02 0.79
CA ASN A 216 -11.67 -23.17 -0.04
C ASN A 216 -11.21 -24.48 0.63
N SER A 217 -12.16 -25.25 1.15
CA SER A 217 -11.91 -26.52 1.84
C SER A 217 -11.29 -27.61 0.95
N THR A 218 -11.29 -27.44 -0.37
CA THR A 218 -10.60 -28.37 -1.28
C THR A 218 -9.09 -28.12 -1.34
N LEU A 219 -8.61 -26.98 -0.82
CA LEU A 219 -7.20 -26.61 -0.83
C LEU A 219 -6.53 -27.09 0.47
N ALA A 220 -5.65 -28.08 0.34
CA ALA A 220 -4.89 -28.64 1.46
C ALA A 220 -3.71 -27.73 1.84
N TRP A 221 -4.00 -26.61 2.50
CA TRP A 221 -2.99 -25.66 2.97
C TRP A 221 -2.02 -26.30 3.96
N ARG A 222 -0.73 -26.03 3.78
CA ARG A 222 0.34 -26.50 4.67
C ARG A 222 1.21 -25.32 5.10
N LYS A 223 1.48 -25.23 6.39
CA LYS A 223 2.39 -24.22 6.94
C LYS A 223 3.82 -24.73 6.81
N GLY A 224 4.71 -23.90 6.27
CA GLY A 224 6.12 -24.22 6.15
C GLY A 224 6.99 -23.00 6.38
N ALA A 225 8.09 -23.19 7.09
CA ALA A 225 9.15 -22.20 7.15
C ALA A 225 9.80 -22.09 5.77
N ARG A 226 10.06 -20.86 5.34
CA ARG A 226 10.73 -20.60 4.07
C ARG A 226 12.25 -20.65 4.28
N PRO A 227 12.99 -21.44 3.48
CA PRO A 227 14.45 -21.51 3.63
C PRO A 227 15.11 -20.14 3.48
N GLY A 228 16.03 -19.83 4.39
CA GLY A 228 16.86 -18.61 4.34
C GLY A 228 16.18 -17.31 4.81
N VAL A 229 14.90 -17.35 5.21
CA VAL A 229 14.20 -16.17 5.78
C VAL A 229 13.28 -16.61 6.92
N ASP A 230 13.19 -15.80 7.99
CA ASP A 230 12.31 -16.07 9.13
C ASP A 230 10.85 -15.75 8.81
N ILE A 231 10.26 -16.49 7.87
CA ILE A 231 8.90 -16.32 7.38
C ILE A 231 8.22 -17.68 7.23
N ASN A 232 7.03 -17.80 7.81
CA ASN A 232 6.14 -18.92 7.60
C ASN A 232 5.15 -18.60 6.48
N ILE A 233 5.15 -19.46 5.47
CA ILE A 233 4.20 -19.41 4.36
C ILE A 233 3.24 -20.59 4.45
N TRP A 234 2.03 -20.34 3.97
CA TRP A 234 1.00 -21.34 3.77
C TRP A 234 0.86 -21.60 2.29
N SER A 235 0.97 -22.85 1.87
CA SER A 235 0.84 -23.22 0.46
C SER A 235 -0.03 -24.47 0.30
N HIS A 236 -0.67 -24.59 -0.86
CA HIS A 236 -1.27 -25.84 -1.31
C HIS A 236 -0.67 -26.21 -2.68
N GLY A 237 -0.41 -27.49 -2.93
CA GLY A 237 0.22 -27.95 -4.19
C GLY A 237 1.73 -27.68 -4.32
N LYS A 238 2.28 -27.73 -5.55
CA LYS A 238 3.70 -27.47 -5.86
C LYS A 238 3.94 -26.00 -6.28
N THR A 239 4.88 -25.37 -5.56
CA THR A 239 5.73 -24.18 -5.80
C THR A 239 5.13 -22.88 -6.40
N GLY A 240 5.17 -21.82 -5.58
CA GLY A 240 5.33 -20.42 -6.01
C GLY A 240 4.06 -19.58 -6.23
N SER A 241 2.92 -20.24 -6.47
CA SER A 241 1.62 -19.57 -6.66
C SER A 241 0.59 -20.10 -5.67
N ASN A 242 -0.43 -19.27 -5.39
CA ASN A 242 -1.45 -19.51 -4.38
C ASN A 242 -0.86 -19.76 -2.98
N VAL A 243 -0.01 -18.85 -2.55
CA VAL A 243 0.65 -18.86 -1.25
C VAL A 243 0.07 -17.76 -0.38
N MET A 244 -0.06 -17.98 0.92
CA MET A 244 -0.44 -16.94 1.87
C MET A 244 0.65 -16.79 2.93
N LEU A 245 0.88 -15.58 3.40
CA LEU A 245 1.67 -15.34 4.60
C LEU A 245 0.84 -15.75 5.83
N THR A 246 1.49 -15.94 6.97
CA THR A 246 0.74 -16.15 8.22
C THR A 246 -0.11 -14.93 8.57
N SER A 247 0.36 -13.72 8.26
CA SER A 247 -0.40 -12.47 8.38
C SER A 247 -1.71 -12.47 7.58
N ASP A 248 -1.74 -13.12 6.41
CA ASP A 248 -2.95 -13.24 5.59
C ASP A 248 -3.99 -14.14 6.26
N PHE A 249 -3.54 -15.27 6.78
CA PHE A 249 -4.42 -16.29 7.36
C PHE A 249 -5.17 -15.81 8.62
N PHE A 250 -4.64 -14.83 9.36
CA PHE A 250 -5.36 -14.19 10.47
C PHE A 250 -6.70 -13.56 10.06
N MET A 251 -6.92 -13.26 8.77
CA MET A 251 -8.22 -12.78 8.29
C MET A 251 -9.31 -13.84 8.39
N GLY A 252 -8.98 -15.12 8.17
CA GLY A 252 -9.95 -16.21 8.24
C GLY A 252 -9.85 -17.04 9.52
N PHE A 253 -8.65 -17.26 10.03
CA PHE A 253 -8.40 -18.30 11.02
C PHE A 253 -7.42 -17.81 12.09
N ASP A 254 -7.64 -18.21 13.34
CA ASP A 254 -6.71 -17.91 14.43
C ASP A 254 -5.54 -18.90 14.38
N VAL A 255 -4.62 -18.65 13.45
CA VAL A 255 -3.48 -19.53 13.14
C VAL A 255 -2.31 -19.44 14.11
N GLY A 256 -2.42 -18.60 15.15
CA GLY A 256 -1.39 -18.34 16.15
C GLY A 256 -0.07 -17.77 15.59
N THR A 257 0.81 -17.30 16.48
CA THR A 257 2.16 -16.85 16.11
C THR A 257 3.16 -18.00 16.34
N GLY A 258 3.93 -18.39 15.32
CA GLY A 258 4.95 -19.44 15.43
C GLY A 258 4.43 -20.89 15.25
N PHE A 259 5.12 -21.88 15.83
CA PHE A 259 4.81 -23.32 15.68
C PHE A 259 3.70 -23.84 16.61
N ILE A 260 3.29 -23.04 17.60
CA ILE A 260 2.29 -23.39 18.64
C ILE A 260 0.85 -23.19 18.12
N GLY A 261 0.68 -22.52 16.97
CA GLY A 261 -0.60 -22.37 16.31
C GLY A 261 -1.02 -23.61 15.53
N CYS A 262 -2.30 -23.64 15.14
CA CYS A 262 -2.84 -24.66 14.26
C CYS A 262 -1.95 -24.85 13.02
N ASN A 263 -1.57 -26.10 12.75
CA ASN A 263 -0.62 -26.48 11.72
C ASN A 263 -1.31 -27.34 10.66
N ASN A 264 -1.26 -26.88 9.41
CA ASN A 264 -1.89 -27.50 8.24
C ASN A 264 -3.43 -27.54 8.29
N ASN A 265 -4.03 -27.44 7.10
CA ASN A 265 -5.46 -27.45 6.85
C ASN A 265 -6.23 -26.56 7.85
N PRO A 266 -6.01 -25.24 7.84
CA PRO A 266 -6.54 -24.33 8.85
C PRO A 266 -8.06 -24.30 8.84
N ILE A 267 -8.68 -24.61 7.70
CA ILE A 267 -10.12 -24.70 7.53
C ILE A 267 -10.73 -25.80 8.41
N ALA A 268 -10.03 -26.93 8.57
CA ALA A 268 -10.49 -28.04 9.37
C ALA A 268 -10.00 -27.97 10.83
N ASN A 269 -8.83 -27.38 11.05
CA ASN A 269 -8.07 -27.57 12.28
C ASN A 269 -7.92 -26.30 13.13
N CYS A 270 -8.27 -25.12 12.61
CA CYS A 270 -8.15 -23.86 13.34
C CYS A 270 -9.52 -23.30 13.71
N ASP A 271 -9.57 -22.59 14.82
CA ASP A 271 -10.69 -21.71 15.12
C ASP A 271 -10.81 -20.60 14.08
N LYS A 272 -12.05 -20.23 13.78
CA LYS A 272 -12.36 -19.12 12.89
C LYS A 272 -12.01 -17.82 13.59
N SER A 273 -11.31 -16.94 12.88
CA SER A 273 -10.97 -15.64 13.44
C SER A 273 -12.19 -14.71 13.52
N SER A 274 -12.07 -13.65 14.32
CA SER A 274 -13.12 -12.61 14.46
C SER A 274 -13.50 -11.92 13.15
N THR A 275 -12.68 -12.04 12.11
CA THR A 275 -12.89 -11.48 10.76
C THR A 275 -13.41 -12.51 9.75
N PHE A 276 -13.56 -13.78 10.13
CA PHE A 276 -14.00 -14.85 9.21
C PHE A 276 -15.36 -14.56 8.57
N SER A 277 -16.27 -13.97 9.33
CA SER A 277 -17.59 -13.57 8.83
C SER A 277 -17.55 -12.41 7.83
N ALA A 278 -16.43 -11.69 7.71
CA ALA A 278 -16.19 -10.67 6.69
C ALA A 278 -15.46 -11.25 5.47
N VAL A 279 -14.59 -12.24 5.65
CA VAL A 279 -13.94 -12.98 4.56
C VAL A 279 -14.97 -13.67 3.65
N ARG A 280 -16.01 -14.26 4.24
CA ARG A 280 -17.05 -15.01 3.50
C ARG A 280 -17.95 -14.11 2.61
N PRO A 281 -18.42 -12.94 3.07
CA PRO A 281 -19.01 -11.92 2.22
C PRO A 281 -18.03 -11.44 1.17
N CYS A 282 -16.77 -11.14 1.50
CA CYS A 282 -15.77 -10.72 0.51
C CYS A 282 -15.54 -11.73 -0.64
N PHE A 283 -16.07 -12.95 -0.57
CA PHE A 283 -16.21 -13.88 -1.71
C PHE A 283 -17.07 -13.29 -2.86
N VAL A 284 -17.98 -12.37 -2.56
CA VAL A 284 -18.96 -11.73 -3.45
C VAL A 284 -18.64 -10.25 -3.73
N PHE A 285 -17.73 -9.62 -2.99
CA PHE A 285 -17.53 -8.16 -2.98
C PHE A 285 -16.14 -7.75 -3.47
N GLN A 286 -16.03 -6.85 -4.45
CA GLN A 286 -14.73 -6.20 -4.73
C GLN A 286 -14.38 -5.23 -3.58
N VAL A 287 -13.22 -5.49 -2.95
CA VAL A 287 -12.53 -4.55 -2.04
C VAL A 287 -12.03 -3.40 -2.86
N ILE A 288 -12.08 -2.15 -2.41
CA ILE A 288 -11.50 -1.02 -3.16
C ILE A 288 -10.78 -0.05 -2.22
N LEU A 289 -9.58 0.38 -2.61
CA LEU A 289 -8.81 1.38 -1.87
C LEU A 289 -9.05 2.76 -2.48
N THR A 290 -9.68 3.66 -1.73
CA THR A 290 -9.68 5.10 -2.02
C THR A 290 -8.86 5.81 -0.96
N PHE A 291 -8.39 7.03 -1.21
CA PHE A 291 -7.60 7.78 -0.24
C PHE A 291 -8.33 9.10 0.04
N HIS A 292 -8.57 9.44 1.31
CA HIS A 292 -9.03 10.74 1.82
C HIS A 292 -7.86 11.57 2.38
N SER A 293 -8.07 12.85 2.64
CA SER A 293 -7.10 13.94 2.90
C SER A 293 -6.01 13.70 3.98
N ALA A 294 -6.03 12.58 4.72
CA ALA A 294 -4.94 12.08 5.56
C ALA A 294 -4.97 10.54 5.72
N SER A 295 -5.60 9.85 4.77
CA SER A 295 -6.44 8.69 5.12
C SER A 295 -6.64 7.71 3.97
N MET A 296 -6.68 6.41 4.25
CA MET A 296 -7.12 5.34 3.34
C MET A 296 -8.57 4.95 3.64
N ILE A 297 -9.41 4.92 2.62
CA ILE A 297 -10.81 4.47 2.61
C ILE A 297 -10.85 3.10 1.96
N VAL A 298 -11.58 2.16 2.54
CA VAL A 298 -11.85 0.85 1.93
C VAL A 298 -13.33 0.77 1.57
N LEU A 299 -13.67 0.52 0.30
CA LEU A 299 -15.05 0.23 -0.11
C LEU A 299 -15.24 -1.28 -0.19
N ILE A 300 -16.39 -1.71 0.32
CA ILE A 300 -16.84 -3.10 0.33
C ILE A 300 -18.22 -3.06 -0.33
N GLY A 301 -18.33 -3.59 -1.56
CA GLY A 301 -19.59 -3.58 -2.32
C GLY A 301 -20.31 -4.92 -2.35
N ASN A 302 -21.50 -5.02 -1.75
CA ASN A 302 -22.45 -6.11 -2.07
C ASN A 302 -23.34 -5.62 -3.20
N ASN A 303 -23.99 -6.53 -3.93
CA ASN A 303 -25.12 -6.18 -4.81
C ASN A 303 -26.05 -5.16 -4.11
N PHE A 304 -25.90 -3.87 -4.44
CA PHE A 304 -26.66 -2.70 -3.95
C PHE A 304 -26.23 -1.96 -2.65
N SER A 305 -25.05 -2.18 -2.05
CA SER A 305 -24.59 -1.31 -0.94
C SER A 305 -23.08 -1.19 -0.83
N TYR A 306 -22.60 0.05 -0.69
CA TYR A 306 -21.19 0.40 -0.48
C TYR A 306 -21.01 1.01 0.90
N ILE A 307 -20.10 0.46 1.69
CA ILE A 307 -19.70 1.10 2.95
C ILE A 307 -18.58 2.09 2.62
N ARG A 308 -18.91 3.39 2.65
CA ARG A 308 -17.93 4.47 2.56
C ARG A 308 -17.39 4.72 3.96
N VAL A 309 -16.12 4.41 4.18
CA VAL A 309 -15.45 4.66 5.45
C VAL A 309 -14.52 5.83 5.28
N THR A 310 -14.91 6.98 5.83
CA THR A 310 -14.05 8.17 5.87
C THR A 310 -13.32 8.15 7.21
N LEU A 311 -11.99 8.30 7.18
CA LEU A 311 -11.18 8.53 8.38
C LEU A 311 -11.28 9.97 8.87
#